data_AF-A0A0U1P972-F1
#
_entry.id   AF-A0A0U1P972-F1
#
_cell.length_a   1.000
_cell.length_b   1.000
_cell.length_c   1.000
_cell.angle_alpha   90.00
_cell.angle_beta   90.00
_cell.angle_gamma   90.00
#
_symmetry.space_group_name_H-M   'P 1'
#
loop_
_entity.id
_entity.type
_entity.pdbx_description
1 polymer ?
#
loop_
_entity_poly.entity_id
_entity_poly.type
_entity_poly.pdbx_seq_one_letter_code
_entity_poly.pdbx_strand_id
1 'polypeptide(L)'
;MYKSAKLVQFELTQKNLYQGAVTIRNKWELNNKPRCDEIAGIPFSYTAIGWPIVYNNGDLDCPKTWSLLSNGIEKPEYNTFSYIKAGDSVAYNTCLYDMDINNKLAIFYINDRIHIVSNLSL
;
A
#
# COMPACT_ATOMS: atom_id res chain seq x y z
N MET A 1 -14.37 -8.60 -26.24
CA MET A 1 -12.99 -8.94 -25.84
C MET A 1 -13.03 -9.36 -24.37
N TYR A 2 -12.73 -10.62 -24.04
CA TYR A 2 -12.75 -11.08 -22.65
C TYR A 2 -11.47 -10.65 -21.93
N LYS A 3 -11.63 -10.05 -20.76
CA LYS A 3 -10.51 -9.72 -19.86
C LYS A 3 -9.97 -11.04 -19.31
N SER A 4 -8.64 -11.23 -19.33
CA SER A 4 -8.05 -12.46 -18.77
C SER A 4 -8.32 -12.53 -17.26
N ALA A 5 -8.50 -13.74 -16.72
CA ALA A 5 -8.73 -13.94 -15.29
C ALA A 5 -7.61 -13.33 -14.42
N LYS A 6 -6.35 -13.35 -14.92
CA LYS A 6 -5.20 -12.71 -14.27
C LYS A 6 -5.34 -11.20 -14.16
N LEU A 7 -5.76 -10.54 -15.24
CA LEU A 7 -5.96 -9.09 -15.23
C LEU A 7 -7.10 -8.68 -14.30
N VAL A 8 -8.18 -9.49 -14.23
CA VAL A 8 -9.27 -9.28 -13.27
C VAL A 8 -8.77 -9.43 -11.83
N GLN A 9 -8.03 -10.49 -11.53
CA GLN A 9 -7.47 -10.72 -10.18
C GLN A 9 -6.57 -9.58 -9.73
N PHE A 10 -5.74 -9.06 -10.63
CA PHE A 10 -4.83 -7.96 -10.37
C PHE A 10 -5.59 -6.65 -10.05
N GLU A 11 -6.60 -6.29 -10.84
CA GLU A 11 -7.44 -5.11 -10.56
C GLU A 11 -8.22 -5.25 -9.25
N LEU A 12 -8.72 -6.46 -8.95
CA LEU A 12 -9.37 -6.73 -7.67
C LEU A 12 -8.40 -6.55 -6.50
N THR A 13 -7.16 -6.99 -6.67
CA THR A 13 -6.12 -6.83 -5.64
C THR A 13 -5.84 -5.35 -5.36
N GLN A 14 -5.65 -4.55 -6.41
CA GLN A 14 -5.44 -3.10 -6.27
C GLN A 14 -6.62 -2.43 -5.55
N LYS A 15 -7.86 -2.75 -5.96
CA LYS A 15 -9.07 -2.21 -5.33
C LYS A 15 -9.19 -2.61 -3.86
N ASN A 16 -8.88 -3.87 -3.54
CA ASN A 16 -8.95 -4.36 -2.16
C ASN A 16 -7.93 -3.66 -1.27
N LEU A 17 -6.68 -3.50 -1.72
CA LEU A 17 -5.66 -2.74 -0.99
C LEU A 17 -6.10 -1.29 -0.74
N TYR A 18 -6.67 -0.64 -1.76
CA TYR A 18 -7.17 0.72 -1.63
C TYR A 18 -8.35 0.82 -0.67
N GLN A 19 -9.29 -0.13 -0.74
CA GLN A 19 -10.40 -0.20 0.21
C GLN A 19 -9.94 -0.46 1.65
N GLY A 20 -8.90 -1.27 1.85
CA GLY A 20 -8.26 -1.44 3.15
C GLY A 20 -7.73 -0.12 3.70
N ALA A 21 -6.98 0.64 2.88
CA ALA A 21 -6.47 1.95 3.26
C ALA A 21 -7.59 2.95 3.62
N VAL A 22 -8.66 2.99 2.81
CA VAL A 22 -9.83 3.84 3.05
C VAL A 22 -10.55 3.44 4.34
N THR A 23 -10.71 2.14 4.60
CA THR A 23 -11.35 1.63 5.82
C THR A 23 -10.59 2.08 7.07
N ILE A 24 -9.26 1.98 7.04
CA ILE A 24 -8.41 2.42 8.15
C ILE A 24 -8.51 3.95 8.33
N ARG A 25 -8.46 4.72 7.24
CA ARG A 25 -8.64 6.18 7.30
C ARG A 25 -10.01 6.60 7.85
N ASN A 26 -11.08 5.89 7.48
CA ASN A 26 -12.41 6.16 8.04
C ASN A 26 -12.46 5.89 9.55
N LYS A 27 -11.81 4.81 10.02
CA LYS A 27 -11.68 4.56 11.46
C LYS A 27 -10.91 5.68 12.16
N TRP A 28 -9.84 6.19 11.54
CA TRP A 28 -9.08 7.32 12.08
C TRP A 28 -9.94 8.59 12.23
N GLU A 29 -10.76 8.94 11.24
CA GLU A 29 -11.69 10.07 11.33
C GLU A 29 -12.70 9.88 12.48
N LEU A 30 -13.19 8.64 12.69
CA LEU A 30 -14.17 8.33 13.72
C LEU A 30 -13.57 8.26 15.14
N ASN A 31 -12.28 7.94 15.26
CA ASN A 31 -11.62 7.67 16.54
C ASN A 31 -10.82 8.86 17.08
N ASN A 32 -11.25 10.10 16.81
CA ASN A 32 -10.54 11.33 17.22
C ASN A 32 -9.11 11.44 16.69
N LYS A 33 -8.83 10.87 15.50
CA LYS A 33 -7.60 11.11 14.73
C LYS A 33 -6.32 10.79 15.53
N PRO A 34 -6.17 9.56 16.03
CA PRO A 34 -4.99 9.20 16.80
C PRO A 34 -3.73 9.30 15.93
N ARG A 35 -2.58 9.49 16.59
CA ARG A 35 -1.28 9.53 15.89
C ARG A 35 -0.85 8.14 15.40
N CYS A 36 -1.13 7.11 16.20
CA CYS A 36 -0.74 5.73 15.96
C CYS A 36 -1.87 4.77 16.32
N ASP A 37 -1.83 3.56 15.76
CA ASP A 37 -2.82 2.51 16.00
C ASP A 37 -2.20 1.13 15.68
N GLU A 38 -2.94 0.06 15.93
CA GLU A 38 -2.51 -1.32 15.69
C GLU A 38 -3.67 -2.17 15.14
N ILE A 39 -3.39 -2.94 14.08
CA ILE A 39 -4.32 -3.94 13.55
C ILE A 39 -3.58 -5.26 13.38
N ALA A 40 -4.12 -6.34 13.95
CA ALA A 40 -3.56 -7.69 13.84
C ALA A 40 -2.05 -7.77 14.21
N GLY A 41 -1.63 -7.04 15.25
CA GLY A 41 -0.23 -6.99 15.69
C GLY A 41 0.71 -6.20 14.78
N ILE A 42 0.18 -5.45 13.81
CA ILE A 42 0.94 -4.53 12.96
C ILE A 42 0.78 -3.12 13.52
N PRO A 43 1.78 -2.57 14.23
CA PRO A 43 1.76 -1.18 14.66
C PRO A 43 1.97 -0.26 13.45
N PHE A 44 1.21 0.83 13.37
CA PHE A 44 1.31 1.81 12.30
C PHE A 44 1.02 3.24 12.79
N SER A 45 1.41 4.23 11.99
CA SER A 45 1.10 5.64 12.21
C SER A 45 0.16 6.15 11.14
N TYR A 46 -0.28 7.39 11.26
CA TYR A 46 -1.05 8.08 10.22
C TYR A 46 -0.24 9.22 9.61
N THR A 47 -0.42 9.47 8.32
CA THR A 47 0.00 10.72 7.68
C THR A 47 -0.80 11.89 8.24
N ALA A 48 -0.40 13.13 7.92
CA ALA A 48 -1.09 14.33 8.41
C ALA A 48 -2.58 14.40 8.05
N ILE A 49 -3.01 13.66 7.02
CA ILE A 49 -4.41 13.60 6.55
C ILE A 49 -5.07 12.22 6.77
N GLY A 50 -4.47 11.38 7.61
CA GLY A 50 -5.10 10.15 8.11
C GLY A 50 -4.88 8.90 7.28
N TRP A 51 -3.94 8.87 6.34
CA TRP A 51 -3.61 7.61 5.65
C TRP A 51 -2.69 6.75 6.52
N PRO A 52 -2.93 5.44 6.64
CA PRO A 52 -2.06 4.57 7.42
C PRO A 52 -0.67 4.50 6.80
N ILE A 53 0.38 4.47 7.61
CA ILE A 53 1.77 4.35 7.17
C ILE A 53 2.55 3.47 8.15
N VAL A 54 3.31 2.50 7.60
CA VAL A 54 4.13 1.57 8.39
C VAL A 54 5.59 1.81 8.06
N TYR A 55 6.41 2.05 9.08
CA TYR A 55 7.84 2.28 8.91
C TYR A 55 8.69 1.12 9.42
N ASN A 56 9.84 0.95 8.78
CA ASN A 56 10.98 0.19 9.25
C ASN A 56 12.25 1.03 9.00
N ASN A 57 12.92 1.46 10.08
CA ASN A 57 14.13 2.30 10.02
C ASN A 57 14.00 3.58 9.18
N GLY A 58 12.82 4.23 9.22
CA GLY A 58 12.57 5.50 8.52
C GLY A 58 12.02 5.36 7.10
N ASP A 59 12.07 4.15 6.53
CA ASP A 59 11.47 3.82 5.23
C ASP A 59 10.16 3.05 5.41
N LEU A 60 9.32 2.99 4.37
CA LEU A 60 8.12 2.16 4.35
C LEU A 60 8.47 0.69 4.53
N ASP A 61 7.80 0.04 5.48
CA ASP A 61 7.84 -1.42 5.66
C ASP A 61 6.89 -2.06 4.64
N CYS A 62 7.39 -2.37 3.44
CA CYS A 62 6.56 -2.90 2.35
C CYS A 62 5.85 -4.23 2.68
N PRO A 63 6.48 -5.22 3.35
CA PRO A 63 5.78 -6.40 3.84
C PRO A 63 4.60 -6.06 4.75
N LYS A 64 4.81 -5.24 5.79
CA LYS A 64 3.74 -4.91 6.74
C LYS A 64 2.69 -3.98 6.14
N THR A 65 3.08 -3.09 5.23
CA THR A 65 2.16 -2.23 4.47
C THR A 65 1.20 -3.09 3.67
N TRP A 66 1.68 -4.14 2.98
CA TRP A 66 0.80 -5.07 2.28
C TRP A 66 -0.16 -5.74 3.25
N SER A 67 0.36 -6.37 4.32
CA SER A 67 -0.46 -7.12 5.27
C SER A 67 -1.52 -6.25 5.95
N LEU A 68 -1.18 -4.99 6.26
CA LEU A 68 -2.11 -4.02 6.85
C LEU A 68 -3.26 -3.68 5.89
N LEU A 69 -2.94 -3.45 4.61
CA LEU A 69 -3.90 -2.99 3.61
C LEU A 69 -4.69 -4.13 2.96
N SER A 70 -4.15 -5.35 2.93
CA SER A 70 -4.77 -6.48 2.26
C SER A 70 -5.96 -7.07 3.02
N ASN A 71 -6.15 -6.68 4.29
CA ASN A 71 -7.22 -7.17 5.16
C ASN A 71 -7.27 -8.72 5.23
N GLY A 72 -6.09 -9.36 5.30
CA GLY A 72 -5.97 -10.82 5.37
C GLY A 72 -6.01 -11.55 4.03
N ILE A 73 -6.05 -10.84 2.89
CA ILE A 73 -5.77 -11.47 1.60
C ILE A 73 -4.31 -11.93 1.60
N GLU A 74 -4.10 -13.21 1.32
CA GLU A 74 -2.77 -13.82 1.24
C GLU A 74 -1.85 -12.99 0.35
N LYS A 75 -0.64 -12.80 0.86
CA LYS A 75 0.44 -12.12 0.15
C LYS A 75 0.83 -12.99 -1.06
N PRO A 76 0.83 -12.45 -2.30
CA PRO A 76 1.35 -13.17 -3.45
C PRO A 76 2.83 -13.55 -3.22
N GLU A 77 3.22 -14.75 -3.67
CA GLU A 77 4.59 -15.28 -3.56
C GLU A 77 5.66 -14.33 -4.15
N TYR A 78 5.29 -13.51 -5.14
CA TYR A 78 6.22 -12.82 -6.04
C TYR A 78 6.67 -11.42 -5.59
N ASN A 79 6.52 -11.08 -4.32
CA ASN A 79 6.84 -9.73 -3.87
C ASN A 79 8.36 -9.53 -3.67
N THR A 80 9.11 -9.25 -4.74
CA THR A 80 10.40 -8.60 -4.59
C THR A 80 10.17 -7.11 -4.37
N PHE A 81 10.89 -6.52 -3.41
CA PHE A 81 10.72 -5.13 -3.03
C PHE A 81 11.87 -4.32 -3.60
N SER A 82 11.57 -3.32 -4.44
CA SER A 82 12.57 -2.36 -4.88
C SER A 82 12.21 -0.97 -4.35
N TYR A 83 13.22 -0.35 -3.75
CA TYR A 83 13.19 1.00 -3.23
C TYR A 83 13.53 1.96 -4.37
N ILE A 84 12.61 2.85 -4.72
CA ILE A 84 12.94 4.04 -5.52
C ILE A 84 12.67 5.25 -4.65
N LYS A 85 13.74 5.98 -4.31
CA LYS A 85 13.62 7.34 -3.78
C LYS A 85 13.12 8.19 -4.93
N ALA A 86 11.84 8.57 -4.92
CA ALA A 86 11.40 9.61 -5.83
C ALA A 86 12.17 10.88 -5.44
N GLY A 87 12.97 11.42 -6.38
CA GLY A 87 13.95 12.48 -6.09
C GLY A 87 13.36 13.65 -5.30
N ASP A 88 14.17 14.23 -4.41
CA ASP A 88 14.13 15.45 -3.59
C ASP A 88 12.79 16.04 -3.08
N SER A 89 11.64 15.45 -3.42
CA SER A 89 10.30 16.01 -3.21
C SER A 89 9.34 15.03 -2.52
N VAL A 90 9.73 13.77 -2.35
CA VAL A 90 8.87 12.74 -1.75
C VAL A 90 9.56 12.16 -0.52
N ALA A 91 8.99 12.40 0.66
CA ALA A 91 9.51 11.92 1.95
C ALA A 91 9.46 10.38 2.09
N TYR A 92 8.83 9.68 1.14
CA TYR A 92 8.50 8.27 1.21
C TYR A 92 9.09 7.52 0.03
N ASN A 93 9.63 6.34 0.31
CA ASN A 93 10.00 5.39 -0.72
C ASN A 93 8.78 4.73 -1.36
N THR A 94 8.99 4.11 -2.52
CA THR A 94 7.97 3.32 -3.20
C THR A 94 8.12 1.85 -2.86
N CYS A 95 7.03 1.20 -2.48
CA CYS A 95 6.93 -0.26 -2.39
C CYS A 95 6.45 -0.82 -3.72
N LEU A 96 7.33 -1.54 -4.42
CA LEU A 96 6.99 -2.29 -5.62
C LEU A 96 6.71 -3.75 -5.27
N TYR A 97 5.64 -4.29 -5.83
CA TYR A 97 5.13 -5.64 -5.63
C TYR A 97 4.98 -6.29 -7.01
N ASP A 98 5.79 -7.30 -7.32
CA ASP A 98 5.58 -8.06 -8.55
C ASP A 98 4.38 -8.99 -8.35
N MET A 99 3.38 -8.83 -9.21
CA MET A 99 2.15 -9.62 -9.19
C MET A 99 2.23 -10.76 -10.20
N ASP A 100 2.97 -10.55 -11.30
CA ASP A 100 3.46 -11.56 -12.25
C ASP A 100 4.62 -10.98 -13.10
N ILE A 101 5.05 -11.69 -14.15
CA ILE A 101 6.17 -11.32 -15.05
C ILE A 101 6.00 -9.92 -15.65
N ASN A 102 4.77 -9.47 -15.93
CA ASN A 102 4.50 -8.23 -16.64
C ASN A 102 3.75 -7.18 -15.80
N ASN A 103 3.23 -7.56 -14.64
CA ASN A 103 2.37 -6.71 -13.83
C ASN A 103 3.04 -6.40 -12.48
N LYS A 104 3.32 -5.12 -12.27
CA LYS A 104 3.78 -4.58 -10.99
C LYS A 104 2.70 -3.69 -10.38
N LEU A 105 2.60 -3.77 -9.06
CA LEU A 105 1.80 -2.86 -8.24
C LEU A 105 2.74 -2.02 -7.39
N ALA A 106 2.52 -0.70 -7.36
CA ALA A 106 3.29 0.23 -6.56
C ALA A 106 2.42 0.86 -5.48
N ILE A 107 2.93 0.92 -4.25
CA ILE A 107 2.36 1.68 -3.15
C ILE A 107 3.37 2.75 -2.74
N PHE A 108 2.95 4.00 -2.76
CA PHE A 108 3.77 5.14 -2.33
C PHE A 108 2.86 6.27 -1.83
N TYR A 109 3.46 7.34 -1.33
CA TYR A 109 2.74 8.48 -0.82
C TYR A 109 3.21 9.77 -1.49
N ILE A 110 2.26 10.62 -1.89
CA ILE A 110 2.53 11.98 -2.39
C ILE A 110 1.64 12.94 -1.61
N ASN A 111 2.23 14.00 -1.05
CA ASN A 111 1.50 15.00 -0.25
C ASN A 111 0.60 14.35 0.81
N ASP A 112 1.18 13.44 1.60
CA ASP A 112 0.50 12.66 2.64
C ASP A 112 -0.63 11.72 2.17
N ARG A 113 -0.88 11.59 0.85
CA ARG A 113 -1.90 10.70 0.28
C ARG A 113 -1.28 9.39 -0.17
N ILE A 114 -1.95 8.28 0.13
CA ILE A 114 -1.57 6.98 -0.43
C ILE A 114 -1.94 6.88 -1.91
N HIS A 115 -1.03 6.34 -2.71
CA HIS A 115 -1.22 6.00 -4.10
C HIS A 115 -0.95 4.50 -4.27
N ILE A 116 -1.90 3.81 -4.88
CA ILE A 116 -1.80 2.38 -5.19
C ILE A 116 -2.03 2.26 -6.68
N VAL A 117 -0.95 2.12 -7.44
CA VAL A 117 -0.99 2.15 -8.91
C VAL A 117 -0.53 0.82 -9.48
N SER A 118 -1.17 0.46 -10.58
CA SER A 118 -0.84 -0.71 -11.38
C SER A 118 -0.15 -0.30 -12.66
N ASN A 119 0.71 -1.17 -13.20
CA ASN A 119 1.21 -1.06 -14.58
C ASN A 119 2.13 0.16 -14.77
N LEU A 120 3.21 0.20 -13.99
CA LEU A 120 4.35 1.06 -14.28
C LEU A 120 5.02 0.51 -15.54
N SER A 121 4.60 1.01 -16.71
CA SER A 121 5.41 0.91 -17.91
C SER A 121 6.73 1.62 -17.61
N LEU A 122 7.79 0.86 -17.38
CA LEU A 122 9.17 1.36 -17.46
C LEU A 122 9.65 1.22 -18.90
#